data_AF-G2FTU0-F1
#
_entry.id   AF-G2FTU0-F1
#
_cell.length_a   1.000
_cell.length_b   1.000
_cell.length_c   1.000
_cell.angle_alpha   90.00
_cell.angle_beta   90.00
_cell.angle_gamma   90.00
#
_symmetry.space_group_name_H-M   'P 1'
#
loop_
_entity.id
_entity.type
_entity.pdbx_description
1 polymer ?
#
loop_
_entity_poly.entity_id
_entity_poly.type
_entity_poly.pdbx_seq_one_letter_code
_entity_poly.pdbx_strand_id
1 'polypeptide(L)'
;MEEYIKHAQEDILTRIAQATEAVRAGKDELARTALNLKKQAEASLKDYQNQLKEQTQALQDLQENLRILTDKLSKAKAERDNLIMCQRRAATMKKANEVISGITGNDPLSNIDRFKDKVERTEAEAKATSVMVTQPSEDPFVELEHAKAEQDIEMELAELKKERDRGSLSDI
;
A
#
# COMPACT_ATOMS: atom_id res chain seq x y z
N MET A 1 17.13 -10.84 19.01
CA MET A 1 17.55 -12.25 18.90
C MET A 1 18.98 -12.39 18.40
N GLU A 2 19.35 -11.70 17.31
CA GLU A 2 20.72 -11.73 16.78
C GLU A 2 21.79 -11.27 17.79
N GLU A 3 21.51 -10.21 18.57
CA GLU A 3 22.41 -9.77 19.64
C GLU A 3 22.60 -10.83 20.74
N TYR A 4 21.52 -11.52 21.16
CA TYR A 4 21.60 -12.60 22.14
C TYR A 4 22.39 -13.81 21.61
N ILE A 5 22.23 -14.13 20.32
CA ILE A 5 23.02 -15.16 19.63
C ILE A 5 24.50 -14.78 19.64
N LYS A 6 24.82 -13.53 19.30
CA LYS A 6 26.19 -13.02 19.29
C LYS A 6 26.81 -13.08 20.69
N HIS A 7 26.08 -12.62 21.71
CA HIS A 7 26.56 -12.66 23.08
C HIS A 7 26.78 -14.09 23.58
N ALA A 8 25.85 -15.01 23.27
CA ALA A 8 26.02 -16.43 23.61
C ALA A 8 27.24 -17.06 22.91
N GLN A 9 27.53 -16.67 21.66
CA GLN A 9 28.75 -17.11 20.95
C GLN A 9 30.02 -16.57 21.60
N GLU A 10 30.05 -15.29 21.98
CA GLU A 10 31.16 -14.67 22.70
C GLU A 10 31.40 -15.34 24.05
N ASP A 11 30.33 -15.65 24.79
CA ASP A 11 30.38 -16.39 26.04
C ASP A 11 30.96 -17.80 25.84
N ILE A 12 30.50 -18.54 24.82
CA ILE A 12 31.04 -19.87 24.48
C ILE A 12 32.55 -19.79 24.22
N LEU A 13 32.99 -18.82 23.42
CA LEU A 13 34.42 -18.61 23.12
C LEU A 13 35.21 -18.33 24.40
N THR A 14 34.67 -17.47 25.27
CA THR A 14 35.29 -17.14 26.55
C THR A 14 35.39 -18.37 27.46
N ARG A 15 34.34 -19.20 27.54
CA ARG A 15 34.36 -20.44 28.33
C ARG A 15 35.34 -21.48 27.78
N ILE A 16 35.51 -21.56 26.46
CA ILE A 16 36.53 -22.42 25.83
C ILE A 16 37.93 -21.96 26.22
N ALA A 17 38.20 -20.65 26.18
CA ALA A 17 39.49 -20.11 26.59
C ALA A 17 39.79 -20.41 28.07
N GLN A 18 38.82 -20.17 28.95
CA GLN A 18 38.92 -20.48 30.38
C GLN A 18 39.16 -21.98 30.65
N ALA A 19 38.43 -22.86 29.96
CA ALA A 19 38.63 -24.30 30.09
C ALA A 19 40.04 -24.71 29.63
N THR A 20 40.52 -24.16 28.51
CA THR A 20 41.85 -24.45 27.96
C THR A 20 42.96 -24.00 28.91
N GLU A 21 42.82 -22.81 29.51
CA GLU A 21 43.77 -22.31 30.51
C GLU A 21 43.75 -23.15 31.79
N ALA A 22 42.58 -23.54 32.28
CA ALA A 22 42.44 -24.40 33.45
C ALA A 22 43.10 -25.78 33.23
N VAL A 23 42.96 -26.39 32.05
CA VAL A 23 43.65 -27.64 31.68
C VAL A 23 45.17 -27.45 31.67
N ARG A 24 45.67 -26.36 31.06
CA ARG A 24 47.12 -26.05 31.05
C ARG A 24 47.69 -25.88 32.45
N ALA A 25 46.89 -25.35 33.37
CA ALA A 25 47.26 -25.18 34.78
C ALA A 25 47.07 -26.45 35.63
N GLY A 26 46.65 -27.59 35.05
CA GLY A 26 46.38 -28.84 35.76
C GLY A 26 45.16 -28.79 36.69
N LYS A 27 44.24 -27.83 36.47
CA LYS A 27 43.04 -27.61 37.29
C LYS A 27 41.83 -28.25 36.63
N ASP A 28 41.79 -29.58 36.62
CA ASP A 28 40.78 -30.36 35.90
C ASP A 28 39.33 -30.09 36.36
N GLU A 29 39.11 -29.88 37.65
CA GLU A 29 37.77 -29.56 38.17
C GLU A 29 37.27 -28.19 37.66
N LEU A 30 38.15 -27.19 37.59
CA LEU A 30 37.81 -25.87 37.04
C LEU A 30 37.53 -25.96 35.53
N ALA A 31 38.30 -26.77 34.80
CA ALA A 31 38.06 -27.04 33.39
C ALA A 31 36.70 -27.71 33.17
N ARG A 32 36.32 -28.69 34.01
CA ARG A 32 35.00 -29.34 33.96
C ARG A 32 33.86 -28.33 34.20
N THR A 33 34.01 -27.45 35.19
CA THR A 33 33.02 -26.39 35.44
C THR A 33 32.88 -25.45 34.24
N ALA A 34 33.99 -25.00 33.65
CA ALA A 34 33.96 -24.14 32.47
C ALA A 34 33.30 -24.83 31.26
N LEU A 35 33.57 -26.12 31.05
CA LEU A 35 32.92 -26.91 29.99
C LEU A 35 31.43 -27.14 30.23
N ASN A 36 31.00 -27.28 31.49
CA ASN A 36 29.57 -27.35 31.82
C ASN A 36 28.86 -26.03 31.53
N LEU A 37 29.46 -24.89 31.89
CA LEU A 37 28.93 -23.57 31.55
C LEU A 37 28.89 -23.34 30.04
N LYS A 38 29.93 -23.78 29.30
CA LYS A 38 29.94 -23.78 27.83
C LYS A 38 28.73 -24.55 27.28
N LYS A 39 28.46 -25.76 27.78
CA LYS A 39 27.30 -26.56 27.33
C LYS A 39 25.96 -25.85 27.56
N GLN A 40 25.82 -25.14 28.68
CA GLN A 40 24.61 -24.36 28.97
C GLN A 40 24.46 -23.21 27.97
N ALA A 41 25.55 -22.46 27.70
CA ALA A 41 25.54 -21.39 26.70
C ALA A 41 25.25 -21.92 25.28
N GLU A 42 25.76 -23.10 24.92
CA GLU A 42 25.44 -23.78 23.64
C GLU A 42 23.96 -24.16 23.52
N ALA A 43 23.34 -24.60 24.61
CA ALA A 43 21.90 -24.87 24.64
C ALA A 43 21.10 -23.58 24.43
N SER A 44 21.42 -22.50 25.16
CA SER A 44 20.77 -21.19 24.99
C SER A 44 20.95 -20.62 23.59
N LEU A 45 22.14 -20.75 23.01
CA LEU A 45 22.41 -20.35 21.62
C LEU A 45 21.48 -21.07 20.64
N LYS A 46 21.32 -22.38 20.79
CA LYS A 46 20.43 -23.18 19.94
C LYS A 46 18.97 -22.73 20.08
N ASP A 47 18.53 -22.45 21.30
CA ASP A 47 17.16 -21.97 21.54
C ASP A 47 16.93 -20.60 20.88
N TYR A 48 17.88 -19.67 21.00
CA TYR A 48 17.79 -18.36 20.35
C TYR A 48 17.80 -18.47 18.82
N GLN A 49 18.60 -19.38 18.25
CA GLN A 49 18.61 -19.63 16.81
C GLN A 49 17.27 -20.18 16.31
N ASN A 50 16.66 -21.10 17.06
CA ASN A 50 15.34 -21.63 16.72
C ASN A 50 14.27 -20.54 16.76
N GLN A 51 14.26 -19.73 17.83
CA GLN A 51 13.33 -18.61 17.96
C GLN A 51 13.52 -17.57 16.85
N LEU A 52 14.75 -17.26 16.45
CA LEU A 52 15.02 -16.35 15.33
C LEU A 52 14.47 -16.92 14.01
N LYS A 53 14.66 -18.22 13.78
CA LYS A 53 14.12 -18.90 12.60
C LYS A 53 12.60 -18.84 12.56
N GLU A 54 11.93 -19.12 13.67
CA GLU A 54 10.47 -19.05 13.79
C GLU A 54 9.95 -17.63 13.54
N GLN A 55 10.60 -16.61 14.14
CA GLN A 55 10.25 -15.20 13.92
C GLN A 55 10.44 -14.78 12.45
N THR A 56 11.52 -15.25 11.81
CA THR A 56 11.80 -14.95 10.40
C THR A 56 10.73 -15.57 9.50
N GLN A 57 10.33 -16.82 9.76
CA GLN A 57 9.26 -17.47 9.02
C GLN A 57 7.92 -16.74 9.20
N ALA A 58 7.56 -16.40 10.44
CA ALA A 58 6.33 -15.66 10.72
C ALA A 58 6.31 -14.29 10.03
N LEU A 59 7.46 -13.60 9.94
CA LEU A 59 7.59 -12.34 9.21
C LEU A 59 7.36 -12.52 7.71
N GLN A 60 7.95 -13.55 7.11
CA GLN A 60 7.76 -13.88 5.69
C GLN A 60 6.29 -14.19 5.38
N ASP A 61 5.64 -15.00 6.22
CA ASP A 61 4.23 -15.35 6.07
C ASP A 61 3.34 -14.10 6.20
N LEU A 62 3.66 -13.21 7.14
CA LEU A 62 2.92 -11.95 7.33
C LEU A 62 3.08 -11.02 6.12
N GLN A 63 4.28 -10.90 5.56
CA GLN A 63 4.55 -10.10 4.37
C GLN A 63 3.78 -10.63 3.16
N GLU A 64 3.75 -11.94 2.95
CA GLU A 64 3.00 -12.54 1.85
C GLU A 64 1.49 -12.35 2.02
N ASN A 65 0.97 -12.54 3.24
CA ASN A 65 -0.44 -12.27 3.53
C ASN A 65 -0.81 -10.81 3.29
N LEU A 66 0.06 -9.87 3.68
CA LEU A 66 -0.15 -8.45 3.42
C LEU A 66 -0.21 -8.17 1.91
N ARG A 67 0.71 -8.76 1.12
CA ARG A 67 0.69 -8.64 -0.35
C ARG A 67 -0.64 -9.13 -0.94
N ILE A 68 -1.10 -10.30 -0.50
CA ILE A 68 -2.37 -10.90 -0.94
C ILE A 68 -3.55 -9.99 -0.56
N LEU A 69 -3.58 -9.47 0.66
CA LEU A 69 -4.66 -8.59 1.12
C LEU A 69 -4.69 -7.26 0.35
N THR A 70 -3.52 -6.69 0.05
CA THR A 70 -3.43 -5.49 -0.78
C THR A 70 -3.94 -5.73 -2.20
N ASP A 71 -3.61 -6.86 -2.82
CA ASP A 71 -4.13 -7.22 -4.15
C ASP A 71 -5.66 -7.42 -4.12
N LYS A 72 -6.18 -8.13 -3.12
CA LYS A 72 -7.63 -8.30 -2.92
C LYS A 72 -8.34 -6.95 -2.71
N LEU A 73 -7.75 -6.04 -1.94
CA LEU A 73 -8.28 -4.70 -1.70
C LEU A 73 -8.32 -3.90 -3.01
N SER A 74 -7.27 -3.96 -3.82
CA SER A 74 -7.21 -3.30 -5.13
C SER A 74 -8.33 -3.80 -6.05
N LYS A 75 -8.49 -5.12 -6.16
CA LYS A 75 -9.57 -5.75 -6.95
C LYS A 75 -10.96 -5.34 -6.47
N ALA A 76 -11.19 -5.36 -5.16
CA ALA A 76 -12.47 -4.96 -4.58
C ALA A 76 -12.78 -3.47 -4.83
N LYS A 77 -11.78 -2.59 -4.78
CA LYS A 77 -11.94 -1.17 -5.16
C LYS A 77 -12.34 -1.02 -6.62
N ALA A 78 -11.63 -1.70 -7.53
CA ALA A 78 -11.94 -1.67 -8.96
C ALA A 78 -13.36 -2.18 -9.28
N GLU A 79 -13.79 -3.26 -8.63
CA GLU A 79 -15.15 -3.79 -8.78
C GLU A 79 -16.19 -2.80 -8.26
N ARG A 80 -15.95 -2.18 -7.10
CA ARG A 80 -16.82 -1.14 -6.57
C ARG A 80 -16.95 0.05 -7.52
N ASP A 81 -15.86 0.52 -8.10
CA ASP A 81 -15.89 1.64 -9.05
C ASP A 81 -16.61 1.26 -10.35
N ASN A 82 -16.47 0.01 -10.82
CA ASN A 82 -17.24 -0.51 -11.95
C ASN A 82 -18.75 -0.54 -11.65
N LEU A 83 -19.14 -1.00 -10.45
CA LEU A 83 -20.53 -1.03 -10.02
C LEU A 83 -21.13 0.38 -9.92
N ILE A 84 -20.38 1.36 -9.42
CA ILE A 84 -20.79 2.77 -9.40
C ILE A 84 -21.03 3.28 -10.83
N MET A 85 -20.12 2.98 -11.77
CA MET A 85 -20.30 3.35 -13.17
C MET A 85 -21.53 2.68 -13.80
N CYS A 86 -21.73 1.38 -13.56
CA CYS A 86 -22.90 0.64 -14.04
C CYS A 86 -24.20 1.23 -13.49
N GLN A 87 -24.23 1.59 -12.20
CA GLN A 87 -25.36 2.26 -11.57
C GLN A 87 -25.66 3.61 -12.22
N ARG A 88 -24.63 4.45 -12.45
CA ARG A 88 -24.79 5.74 -13.13
C ARG A 88 -25.35 5.56 -14.55
N ARG A 89 -24.81 4.61 -15.32
CA ARG A 89 -25.31 4.28 -16.66
C ARG A 89 -26.78 3.83 -16.64
N ALA A 90 -27.13 2.92 -15.72
CA ALA A 90 -28.50 2.42 -15.57
C ALA A 90 -29.47 3.55 -15.21
N ALA A 91 -29.08 4.46 -14.31
CA ALA A 91 -29.88 5.63 -13.94
C ALA A 91 -30.11 6.57 -15.14
N THR A 92 -29.08 6.84 -15.93
CA THR A 92 -29.19 7.66 -17.15
C THR A 92 -30.09 6.99 -18.20
N MET A 93 -29.92 5.69 -18.44
CA MET A 93 -30.77 4.93 -19.37
C MET A 93 -32.23 4.92 -18.92
N LYS A 94 -32.49 4.73 -17.63
CA LYS A 94 -33.85 4.81 -17.07
C LYS A 94 -34.46 6.19 -17.32
N LYS A 95 -33.72 7.26 -17.02
CA LYS A 95 -34.18 8.64 -17.26
C LYS A 95 -34.43 8.94 -18.74
N ALA A 96 -33.56 8.44 -19.63
CA ALA A 96 -33.75 8.57 -21.08
C ALA A 96 -35.01 7.83 -21.55
N ASN A 97 -35.24 6.60 -21.08
CA ASN A 97 -36.43 5.82 -21.42
C ASN A 97 -37.73 6.46 -20.89
N GLU A 98 -37.73 7.02 -19.69
CA GLU A 98 -38.87 7.78 -19.15
C GLU A 98 -39.20 9.00 -20.03
N VAL A 99 -38.17 9.70 -20.52
CA VAL A 99 -38.35 10.83 -21.44
C VAL A 99 -38.91 10.37 -22.78
N ILE A 100 -38.37 9.30 -23.37
CA ILE A 100 -38.86 8.74 -24.65
C ILE A 100 -40.30 8.24 -24.52
N SER A 101 -40.63 7.52 -23.45
CA SER A 101 -41.99 7.02 -23.19
C SER A 101 -43.00 8.15 -23.02
N GLY A 102 -42.59 9.28 -22.43
CA GLY A 102 -43.43 10.47 -22.33
C GLY A 102 -43.68 11.17 -23.67
N ILE A 103 -42.78 11.03 -24.65
CA ILE A 103 -42.89 11.59 -26.00
C ILE A 103 -43.80 10.74 -26.90
N THR A 104 -43.88 9.43 -26.71
CA THR A 104 -44.68 8.55 -27.58
C THR A 104 -46.21 8.61 -27.32
N GLY A 105 -46.66 9.39 -26.32
CA GLY A 105 -48.03 9.32 -25.79
C GLY A 105 -49.12 10.20 -26.44
N ASN A 106 -48.80 11.22 -27.26
CA ASN A 106 -49.81 12.08 -27.94
C ASN A 106 -49.15 13.01 -28.99
N ASP A 107 -49.64 13.04 -30.24
CA ASP A 107 -49.25 13.96 -31.34
C ASP A 107 -47.75 14.35 -31.49
N PRO A 108 -47.01 13.75 -32.45
CA PRO A 108 -45.57 13.94 -32.66
C PRO A 108 -45.08 15.40 -32.76
N LEU A 109 -45.90 16.32 -33.26
CA LEU A 109 -45.52 17.73 -33.43
C LEU A 109 -45.57 18.52 -32.11
N SER A 110 -46.55 18.24 -31.25
CA SER A 110 -46.65 18.89 -29.92
C SER A 110 -45.56 18.43 -28.95
N ASN A 111 -44.97 17.25 -29.19
CA ASN A 111 -43.92 16.70 -28.35
C ASN A 111 -42.53 17.26 -28.68
N ILE A 112 -42.29 17.70 -29.91
CA ILE A 112 -41.02 18.30 -30.31
C ILE A 112 -40.80 19.63 -29.59
N ASP A 113 -41.82 20.50 -29.53
CA ASP A 113 -41.72 21.77 -28.80
C ASP A 113 -41.55 21.56 -27.30
N ARG A 114 -42.30 20.63 -26.69
CA ARG A 114 -42.13 20.26 -25.28
C ARG A 114 -40.76 19.65 -24.99
N PHE A 115 -40.21 18.88 -25.93
CA PHE A 115 -38.87 18.32 -25.81
C PHE A 115 -37.81 19.40 -25.93
N LYS A 116 -37.98 20.35 -26.85
CA LYS A 116 -37.08 21.48 -27.04
C LYS A 116 -37.05 22.36 -25.79
N ASP A 117 -38.19 22.71 -25.21
CA ASP A 117 -38.29 23.44 -23.93
C ASP A 117 -37.61 22.68 -22.79
N LYS A 118 -37.78 21.36 -22.72
CA LYS A 118 -37.17 20.53 -21.69
C LYS A 118 -35.65 20.43 -21.89
N VAL A 119 -35.17 20.28 -23.11
CA VAL A 119 -33.73 20.26 -23.44
C VAL A 119 -33.11 21.61 -23.10
N GLU A 120 -33.70 22.73 -23.54
CA GLU A 120 -33.21 24.08 -23.22
C GLU A 120 -33.13 24.31 -21.71
N ARG A 121 -34.15 23.90 -20.96
CA ARG A 121 -34.13 23.99 -19.49
C ARG A 121 -33.06 23.08 -18.86
N THR A 122 -32.92 21.85 -19.34
CA THR A 122 -31.93 20.91 -18.78
C THR A 122 -30.50 21.34 -19.12
N GLU A 123 -30.26 21.90 -20.32
CA GLU A 123 -28.99 22.48 -20.73
C GLU A 123 -28.68 23.77 -19.94
N ALA A 124 -29.69 24.60 -19.66
CA ALA A 124 -29.54 25.76 -18.80
C ALA A 124 -29.19 25.36 -17.35
N GLU A 125 -29.86 24.35 -16.79
CA GLU A 125 -29.54 23.80 -15.46
C GLU A 125 -28.14 23.15 -15.43
N ALA A 126 -27.75 22.42 -16.48
CA ALA A 126 -26.42 21.82 -16.60
C ALA A 126 -25.31 22.90 -16.70
N LYS A 127 -25.54 23.96 -17.48
CA LYS A 127 -24.63 25.12 -17.55
C LYS A 127 -24.53 25.84 -16.20
N ALA A 128 -25.64 26.04 -15.49
CA ALA A 128 -25.64 26.65 -14.16
C ALA A 128 -24.87 25.79 -13.13
N THR A 129 -25.05 24.47 -13.17
CA THR A 129 -24.34 23.53 -12.27
C THR A 129 -22.84 23.49 -12.59
N SER A 130 -22.46 23.49 -13.87
CA SER A 130 -21.05 23.57 -14.27
C SER A 130 -20.39 24.86 -13.79
N VAL A 131 -21.11 26.00 -13.85
CA VAL A 131 -20.62 27.29 -13.36
C VAL A 131 -20.44 27.26 -11.84
N MET A 132 -21.35 26.62 -11.10
CA MET A 132 -21.23 26.44 -9.64
C MET A 132 -20.06 25.54 -9.23
N VAL A 133 -19.74 24.48 -9.99
CA VAL A 133 -18.57 23.62 -9.72
C VAL A 133 -17.24 24.34 -10.03
N THR A 134 -17.24 25.35 -10.91
CA THR A 134 -16.09 26.24 -11.16
C THR A 134 -16.00 27.44 -10.20
N GLN A 135 -16.90 27.59 -9.23
CA GLN A 135 -16.65 28.48 -8.11
C GLN A 135 -15.64 27.76 -7.21
N PRO A 136 -14.45 28.32 -6.94
CA PRO A 136 -13.52 27.71 -6.00
C PRO A 136 -14.27 27.58 -4.67
N SER A 137 -14.45 26.35 -4.19
CA SER A 137 -14.84 26.15 -2.81
C SER A 137 -13.76 26.79 -1.94
N GLU A 138 -14.12 27.77 -1.11
CA GLU A 138 -13.26 28.31 -0.03
C GLU A 138 -13.04 27.26 1.08
N ASP A 139 -12.82 26.00 0.70
CA ASP A 139 -12.46 24.93 1.61
C ASP A 139 -10.92 24.82 1.62
N PRO A 140 -10.26 25.28 2.71
CA PRO A 140 -8.80 25.26 2.81
C PRO A 140 -8.22 23.84 2.79
N PHE A 141 -9.04 22.79 2.92
CA PHE A 141 -8.59 21.40 2.74
C PHE A 141 -8.48 20.99 1.27
N VAL A 142 -9.29 21.56 0.37
CA VAL A 142 -9.22 21.29 -1.07
C VAL A 142 -7.96 21.91 -1.67
N GLU A 143 -7.58 23.12 -1.25
CA GLU A 143 -6.31 23.75 -1.64
C GLU A 143 -5.09 22.93 -1.18
N LEU A 144 -5.15 22.35 0.03
CA LEU A 144 -4.10 21.46 0.54
C LEU A 144 -3.99 20.14 -0.22
N GLU A 145 -5.12 19.56 -0.64
CA GLU A 145 -5.12 18.35 -1.48
C GLU A 145 -4.59 18.64 -2.89
N HIS A 146 -4.96 19.78 -3.48
CA HIS A 146 -4.42 20.22 -4.77
C HIS A 146 -2.92 20.51 -4.70
N ALA A 147 -2.44 21.18 -3.65
CA ALA A 147 -1.02 21.45 -3.46
C ALA A 147 -0.20 20.16 -3.28
N LYS A 148 -0.76 19.14 -2.62
CA LYS A 148 -0.13 17.81 -2.51
C LYS A 148 -0.10 17.09 -3.86
N ALA A 149 -1.19 17.14 -4.61
CA ALA A 149 -1.24 16.54 -5.95
C ALA A 149 -0.24 17.20 -6.91
N GLU A 150 -0.07 18.52 -6.86
CA GLU A 150 0.96 19.23 -7.61
C GLU A 150 2.37 18.84 -7.18
N GLN A 151 2.62 18.69 -5.87
CA GLN A 151 3.91 18.25 -5.35
C GLN A 151 4.27 16.81 -5.79
N ASP A 152 3.30 15.89 -5.79
CA ASP A 152 3.50 14.51 -6.24
C ASP A 152 3.79 14.45 -7.76
N ILE A 153 3.09 15.26 -8.56
CA ILE A 153 3.35 15.39 -10.01
C ILE A 153 4.73 16.00 -10.26
N GLU A 154 5.14 17.00 -9.48
CA GLU A 154 6.44 17.64 -9.64
C GLU A 154 7.60 16.71 -9.23
N MET A 155 7.36 15.83 -8.25
CA MET A 155 8.28 14.75 -7.88
C MET A 155 8.40 13.69 -8.96
N GLU A 156 7.28 13.20 -9.53
CA GLU A 156 7.29 12.29 -10.67
C GLU A 156 7.99 12.90 -11.89
N LEU A 157 7.74 14.18 -12.18
CA LEU A 157 8.39 14.89 -13.28
C LEU A 157 9.89 15.05 -13.05
N ALA A 158 10.32 15.28 -11.80
CA ALA A 158 11.73 15.33 -11.44
C ALA A 158 12.43 13.97 -11.58
N GLU A 159 11.73 12.88 -11.25
CA GLU A 159 12.21 11.51 -11.49
C GLU A 159 12.32 11.20 -12.98
N LEU A 160 11.31 11.52 -13.78
CA LEU A 160 11.34 11.35 -15.24
C LEU A 160 12.46 12.18 -15.89
N LYS A 161 12.72 13.40 -15.41
CA LYS A 161 13.85 14.22 -15.88
C LYS A 161 15.19 13.60 -15.51
N LYS A 162 15.33 13.04 -14.31
CA LYS A 162 16.54 12.31 -13.89
C LYS A 162 16.76 11.03 -14.69
N GLU A 163 15.70 10.29 -15.02
CA GLU A 163 15.79 9.11 -15.87
C GLU A 163 16.19 9.49 -17.31
N ARG A 164 15.63 10.57 -17.85
CA ARG A 164 16.04 11.11 -19.15
C ARG A 164 17.52 11.54 -19.15
N ASP A 165 17.96 12.24 -18.11
CA ASP A 165 19.34 12.72 -18.01
C ASP A 165 20.32 11.55 -17.76
N ARG A 166 19.89 10.50 -17.06
CA ARG A 166 20.66 9.26 -16.88
C ARG A 166 20.73 8.41 -18.16
N GLY A 167 19.67 8.42 -18.98
CA GLY A 167 19.66 7.81 -20.32
C GLY A 167 20.49 8.57 -21.36
N SER A 168 20.68 9.88 -21.19
CA SER A 168 21.56 10.69 -22.05
C SER A 168 23.05 10.51 -21.76
N LEU A 169 23.43 9.85 -20.66
CA LEU A 169 24.81 9.59 -20.25
C LEU A 169 25.29 8.17 -20.61
N SER A 170 24.44 7.32 -21.21
CA SER A 170 24.82 5.97 -21.67
C SER A 170 25.19 5.89 -23.15
N ASP A 171 25.04 6.98 -23.93
CA ASP A 171 25.27 7.01 -25.38
C ASP A 171 26.41 7.97 -25.82
N ILE A 172 27.36 8.30 -24.93
CA ILE A 172 28.65 8.94 -25.29
C ILE A 172 29.79 8.12 -24.67
#